data_AF-A0AAN5MFP8-F1
#
_entry.id   AF-A0AAN5MFP8-F1
#
_cell.length_a   1.000
_cell.length_b   1.000
_cell.length_c   1.000
_cell.angle_alpha   90.00
_cell.angle_beta   90.00
_cell.angle_gamma   90.00
#
_symmetry.space_group_name_H-M   'P 1'
#
loop_
_entity.id
_entity.type
_entity.pdbx_description
1 polymer ?
#
loop_
_entity_poly.entity_id
_entity_poly.type
_entity_poly.pdbx_seq_one_letter_code
_entity_poly.pdbx_strand_id
1 'polypeptide(L)'
;MIKIKALSARHRKTMADILTTPPKSGIKWDDVSSLIGNLGGKVKNGNGSRRRFVLMRSVYLTHQPHPGNVMDKGAVAGLKEWFENNIGVEHD
;
A
#
# COMPACT_ATOMS: atom_id res chain seq x y z
N MET A 1 -0.56 -8.55 13.44
CA MET A 1 -0.80 -7.13 13.08
C MET A 1 0.54 -6.47 12.82
N ILE A 2 0.58 -5.54 11.87
CA ILE A 2 1.78 -4.75 11.57
C ILE A 2 1.88 -3.63 12.61
N LYS A 3 3.00 -3.58 13.32
CA LYS A 3 3.34 -2.49 14.24
C LYS A 3 4.00 -1.35 13.47
N ILE A 4 3.36 -0.19 13.41
CA ILE A 4 3.87 0.95 12.65
C ILE A 4 5.20 1.44 13.24
N LYS A 5 5.37 1.37 14.57
CA LYS A 5 6.63 1.74 15.22
C LYS A 5 7.82 0.84 14.94
N ALA A 6 7.62 -0.34 14.35
CA ALA A 6 8.72 -1.22 13.96
C ALA A 6 9.26 -0.92 12.55
N LEU A 7 8.58 -0.08 11.75
CA LEU A 7 8.98 0.24 10.39
C LEU A 7 10.11 1.28 10.36
N SER A 8 10.96 1.23 9.32
CA SER A 8 11.92 2.30 9.03
C SER A 8 11.22 3.64 8.82
N ALA A 9 11.93 4.76 8.99
CA ALA A 9 11.33 6.10 8.87
C ALA A 9 10.59 6.30 7.54
N ARG A 10 11.17 5.83 6.42
CA ARG A 10 10.54 5.92 5.09
C ARG A 10 9.26 5.09 5.02
N HIS A 11 9.30 3.82 5.42
CA HIS A 11 8.13 2.93 5.36
C HIS A 11 7.02 3.36 6.32
N ARG A 12 7.39 3.86 7.49
CA ARG A 12 6.46 4.44 8.45
C ARG A 12 5.72 5.63 7.88
N LYS A 13 6.43 6.55 7.22
CA LYS A 13 5.83 7.69 6.53
C LYS A 13 4.86 7.23 5.45
N THR A 14 5.25 6.27 4.61
CA THR A 14 4.37 5.72 3.58
C THR A 14 3.11 5.09 4.17
N MET A 15 3.24 4.29 5.24
CA MET A 15 2.09 3.70 5.94
C MET A 15 1.17 4.79 6.51
N ALA A 16 1.73 5.80 7.18
CA ALA A 16 0.94 6.91 7.73
C ALA A 16 0.21 7.71 6.64
N ASP A 17 0.87 7.98 5.51
CA ASP A 17 0.27 8.66 4.36
C ASP A 17 -0.90 7.84 3.78
N ILE A 18 -0.76 6.49 3.69
CA ILE A 18 -1.83 5.58 3.24
C ILE A 18 -3.03 5.63 4.19
N LEU A 19 -2.80 5.59 5.51
CA LEU A 19 -3.86 5.53 6.51
C LEU A 19 -4.57 6.88 6.75
N THR A 20 -4.14 7.95 6.08
CA THR A 20 -4.74 9.29 6.23
C THR A 20 -6.15 9.34 5.62
N THR A 21 -7.09 9.99 6.33
CA THR A 21 -8.44 10.31 5.84
C THR A 21 -8.65 11.83 5.86
N PRO A 22 -9.02 12.48 4.74
CA PRO A 22 -9.25 11.91 3.41
C PRO A 22 -7.96 11.38 2.74
N PRO A 23 -8.07 10.48 1.74
CA PRO A 23 -6.90 9.90 1.05
C PRO A 23 -5.96 10.97 0.51
N LYS A 24 -4.69 10.87 0.91
CA LYS A 24 -3.65 11.82 0.52
C LYS A 24 -3.28 11.65 -0.95
N SER A 25 -3.05 12.77 -1.66
CA SER A 25 -2.49 12.76 -3.01
C SER A 25 -0.97 12.62 -2.99
N GLY A 26 -0.38 12.25 -4.13
CA GLY A 26 1.09 12.25 -4.30
C GLY A 26 1.81 11.03 -3.72
N ILE A 27 1.08 10.03 -3.21
CA ILE A 27 1.67 8.75 -2.79
C ILE A 27 2.22 8.03 -4.02
N LYS A 28 3.52 7.73 -4.00
CA LYS A 28 4.21 7.08 -5.12
C LYS A 28 4.03 5.56 -5.08
N TRP A 29 3.79 4.97 -6.25
CA TRP A 29 3.66 3.53 -6.41
C TRP A 29 4.91 2.77 -5.95
N ASP A 30 6.10 3.31 -6.19
CA ASP A 30 7.35 2.71 -5.74
C ASP A 30 7.51 2.69 -4.21
N ASP A 31 7.04 3.74 -3.53
CA ASP A 31 7.05 3.79 -2.06
C ASP A 31 6.13 2.69 -1.49
N VAL A 32 4.95 2.53 -2.08
CA VAL A 32 3.99 1.47 -1.69
C VAL A 32 4.54 0.08 -2.02
N SER A 33 5.07 -0.13 -3.22
CA SER A 33 5.63 -1.42 -3.64
C SER A 33 6.82 -1.83 -2.75
N SER A 34 7.66 -0.86 -2.39
CA SER A 34 8.77 -1.06 -1.46
C SER A 34 8.28 -1.39 -0.05
N LEU A 35 7.24 -0.71 0.45
CA LEU A 35 6.59 -1.05 1.72
C LEU A 35 6.03 -2.48 1.71
N ILE A 36 5.30 -2.88 0.67
CA ILE A 36 4.78 -4.24 0.52
C ILE A 36 5.91 -5.28 0.59
N GLY A 37 7.02 -5.03 -0.11
CA GLY A 37 8.20 -5.90 -0.06
C GLY A 37 8.84 -5.96 1.33
N ASN A 38 8.97 -4.82 2.02
CA ASN A 38 9.51 -4.76 3.38
C ASN A 38 8.66 -5.55 4.39
N LEU A 39 7.35 -5.59 4.18
CA LEU A 39 6.41 -6.38 4.97
C LEU A 39 6.41 -7.88 4.61
N GLY A 40 7.28 -8.33 3.71
CA GLY A 40 7.35 -9.72 3.22
C GLY A 40 6.30 -10.05 2.15
N GLY A 41 5.61 -9.05 1.61
CA GLY A 41 4.63 -9.18 0.56
C GLY A 41 5.25 -9.20 -0.85
N LYS A 42 4.39 -9.44 -1.85
CA LYS A 42 4.78 -9.48 -3.27
C LYS A 42 3.81 -8.65 -4.11
N VAL A 43 4.35 -7.94 -5.11
CA VAL A 43 3.58 -7.30 -6.17
C VAL A 43 3.61 -8.22 -7.39
N LYS A 44 2.44 -8.66 -7.87
CA LYS A 44 2.30 -9.54 -9.03
C LYS A 44 1.63 -8.81 -10.20
N ASN A 45 2.08 -9.09 -11.42
CA ASN A 45 1.48 -8.55 -12.63
C ASN A 45 0.14 -9.22 -12.97
N GLY A 46 -0.82 -8.42 -13.42
CA GLY A 46 -2.02 -8.86 -14.13
C GLY A 46 -1.97 -8.40 -15.59
N ASN A 47 -3.11 -8.46 -16.28
CA ASN A 47 -3.19 -7.98 -17.66
C ASN A 47 -3.11 -6.44 -17.71
N GLY A 48 -2.20 -5.90 -18.52
CA GLY A 48 -1.93 -4.46 -18.64
C GLY A 48 -1.37 -3.84 -17.35
N SER A 49 -1.94 -2.70 -16.93
CA SER A 49 -1.55 -1.99 -15.69
C SER A 49 -2.06 -2.66 -14.42
N ARG A 50 -2.87 -3.71 -14.50
CA ARG A 50 -3.42 -4.40 -13.31
C ARG A 50 -2.29 -5.04 -12.49
N ARG A 51 -2.39 -4.94 -11.17
CA ARG A 51 -1.45 -5.51 -10.21
C ARG A 51 -2.20 -6.17 -9.06
N ARG A 52 -1.51 -7.09 -8.39
CA ARG A 52 -1.95 -7.75 -7.16
C ARG A 52 -0.90 -7.55 -6.09
N PHE A 53 -1.25 -6.92 -4.98
CA PHE A 53 -0.46 -6.99 -3.76
C PHE A 53 -0.86 -8.25 -2.99
N VAL A 54 0.12 -9.05 -2.61
CA VAL A 54 -0.06 -10.28 -1.83
C VAL A 54 0.69 -10.12 -0.53
N LEU A 55 -0.01 -10.16 0.60
CA LEU A 55 0.57 -9.98 1.93
C LEU A 55 -0.26 -10.78 2.93
N MET A 56 0.39 -11.53 3.84
CA MET A 56 -0.29 -12.29 4.90
C MET A 56 -1.48 -13.13 4.42
N ARG A 57 -1.33 -13.82 3.27
CA ARG A 57 -2.37 -14.62 2.58
C ARG A 57 -3.59 -13.83 2.07
N SER A 58 -3.59 -12.51 2.23
CA SER A 58 -4.58 -11.59 1.64
C SER A 58 -4.09 -11.05 0.29
N VAL A 59 -5.03 -10.68 -0.57
CA VAL A 59 -4.75 -10.11 -1.90
C VAL A 59 -5.52 -8.81 -2.06
N TYR A 60 -4.84 -7.77 -2.53
CA TYR A 60 -5.43 -6.52 -2.97
C TYR A 60 -5.19 -6.30 -4.46
N LEU A 61 -6.27 -6.05 -5.19
CA LEU A 61 -6.24 -5.76 -6.62
C LEU A 61 -6.17 -4.24 -6.82
N THR A 62 -5.25 -3.81 -7.67
CA THR A 62 -5.08 -2.38 -7.97
C THR A 62 -4.49 -2.20 -9.37
N HIS A 63 -4.25 -0.96 -9.76
CA HIS A 63 -3.57 -0.61 -10.99
C HIS A 63 -2.25 0.09 -10.67
N GLN A 64 -1.18 -0.30 -11.36
CA GLN A 64 0.03 0.51 -11.41
C GLN A 64 -0.26 1.77 -12.24
N PRO A 65 0.01 2.97 -11.71
CA PRO A 65 -0.07 4.20 -12.48
C PRO A 65 0.80 4.13 -13.74
N HIS A 66 0.29 4.63 -14.86
CA HIS A 66 1.03 4.75 -16.13
C HIS A 66 0.46 5.90 -16.97
N PRO A 67 1.28 6.79 -17.56
CA PRO A 67 2.76 6.79 -17.54
C PRO A 67 3.40 7.28 -16.22
N GLY A 68 2.60 7.83 -15.30
CA GLY A 68 3.10 8.39 -14.03
C GLY A 68 3.43 7.34 -12.96
N ASN A 69 3.85 7.82 -11.79
CA ASN A 69 4.19 7.01 -10.61
C ASN A 69 3.30 7.33 -9.39
N VAL A 70 2.29 8.19 -9.55
CA VAL A 70 1.42 8.64 -8.45
C VAL A 70 0.15 7.81 -8.45
N MET A 71 -0.17 7.20 -7.31
CA MET A 71 -1.43 6.47 -7.13
C MET A 71 -2.61 7.45 -7.09
N ASP A 72 -3.72 7.07 -7.73
CA ASP A 72 -4.95 7.83 -7.62
C ASP A 72 -5.57 7.68 -6.22
N LYS A 73 -6.40 8.65 -5.82
CA LYS A 73 -6.99 8.68 -4.47
C LYS A 73 -7.90 7.48 -4.19
N GLY A 74 -8.53 6.90 -5.21
CA GLY A 74 -9.38 5.71 -5.06
C GLY A 74 -8.56 4.47 -4.75
N ALA A 75 -7.45 4.27 -5.46
CA ALA A 75 -6.48 3.20 -5.15
C ALA A 75 -5.86 3.37 -3.76
N VAL A 76 -5.56 4.60 -3.33
CA VAL A 76 -5.08 4.86 -1.96
C VAL A 76 -6.16 4.52 -0.92
N ALA A 77 -7.41 4.93 -1.15
CA ALA A 77 -8.53 4.62 -0.25
C ALA A 77 -8.74 3.11 -0.09
N GLY A 78 -8.78 2.36 -1.20
CA GLY A 78 -8.93 0.91 -1.16
C GLY A 78 -7.72 0.21 -0.53
N LEU A 79 -6.51 0.76 -0.70
CA LEU A 79 -5.32 0.23 -0.04
C LEU A 79 -5.38 0.43 1.48
N LYS A 80 -5.87 1.60 1.94
CA LYS A 80 -6.13 1.86 3.37
C LYS A 80 -7.11 0.84 3.94
N GLU A 81 -8.26 0.67 3.31
CA GLU A 81 -9.29 -0.29 3.75
C GLU A 81 -8.72 -1.72 3.82
N TRP A 82 -7.90 -2.12 2.85
CA TRP A 82 -7.26 -3.43 2.87
C TRP A 82 -6.26 -3.60 4.01
N PHE A 83 -5.46 -2.58 4.32
CA PHE A 83 -4.55 -2.63 5.48
C PHE A 83 -5.32 -2.72 6.80
N GLU A 84 -6.37 -1.93 6.97
CA GLU A 84 -7.19 -1.90 8.18
C GLU A 84 -7.98 -3.20 8.38
N ASN A 85 -8.64 -3.69 7.33
CA ASN A 85 -9.61 -4.78 7.43
C ASN A 85 -9.03 -6.18 7.20
N ASN A 86 -7.99 -6.32 6.37
CA ASN A 86 -7.49 -7.63 5.95
C ASN A 86 -6.09 -7.96 6.46
N ILE A 87 -5.26 -6.96 6.68
CA ILE A 87 -3.88 -7.16 7.15
C ILE A 87 -3.76 -6.92 8.66
N GLY A 88 -4.46 -5.91 9.17
CA GLY A 88 -4.41 -5.46 10.55
C GLY A 88 -3.15 -4.64 10.81
N VAL A 89 -3.34 -3.35 11.07
CA VAL A 89 -2.31 -2.39 11.44
C VAL A 89 -2.56 -1.89 12.86
N GLU A 90 -1.51 -1.80 13.67
CA GLU A 90 -1.56 -1.30 15.04
C GLU A 90 -0.98 0.12 15.07
N HIS A 91 -1.81 1.08 15.52
CA HIS A 91 -1.41 2.47 15.74
C HIS A 91 -0.77 2.58 17.13
N ASP A 92 0.46 2.11 17.24
CA ASP A 92 1.22 2.12 18.49
C ASP A 92 1.86 3.48 18.79
#